data_AF-A0A1M3PJY3-F1
#
_entry.id   AF-A0A1M3PJY3-F1
#
_cell.length_a   1.000
_cell.length_b   1.000
_cell.length_c   1.000
_cell.angle_alpha   90.00
_cell.angle_beta   90.00
_cell.angle_gamma   90.00
#
_symmetry.space_group_name_H-M   'P 1'
#
loop_
_entity.id
_entity.type
_entity.pdbx_description
1 polymer ?
#
loop_
_entity_poly.entity_id
_entity_poly.type
_entity_poly.pdbx_seq_one_letter_code
_entity_poly.pdbx_strand_id
1 'polypeptide(L)'
;MSLALIDAFADAATGLRRAMQAADLAEIETATTQFQAALAAVQGVGAWRSDPEAKARVKALIEELDASRTLACLLGDLAGQKHMALAKANPDAPQPLYGRPR
;
A
#
# COMPACT_ATOMS: atom_id res chain seq x y z
N MET A 1 -23.45 4.30 8.54
CA MET A 1 -22.69 5.05 7.51
C MET A 1 -21.19 5.08 7.83
N SER A 2 -20.76 5.35 9.06
CA SER A 2 -19.33 5.32 9.43
C SER A 2 -18.66 3.95 9.25
N LEU A 3 -19.33 2.85 9.63
CA LEU A 3 -18.78 1.50 9.51
C LEU A 3 -18.49 1.10 8.05
N ALA A 4 -19.42 1.35 7.14
CA ALA A 4 -19.23 1.07 5.72
C ALA A 4 -18.03 1.80 5.09
N LEU A 5 -17.72 3.01 5.55
CA LEU A 5 -16.53 3.74 5.11
C LEU A 5 -15.24 3.13 5.66
N ILE A 6 -15.28 2.63 6.90
CA ILE A 6 -14.15 1.93 7.52
C ILE A 6 -13.89 0.61 6.80
N ASP A 7 -14.93 -0.14 6.44
CA ASP A 7 -14.79 -1.37 5.66
C ASP A 7 -14.29 -1.08 4.24
N ALA A 8 -14.80 -0.03 3.57
CA ALA A 8 -14.27 0.38 2.25
C ALA A 8 -12.78 0.79 2.32
N PHE A 9 -12.35 1.40 3.42
CA PHE A 9 -10.93 1.70 3.67
C PHE A 9 -10.10 0.44 3.88
N ALA A 10 -10.64 -0.56 4.60
CA ALA A 10 -10.01 -1.87 4.75
C ALA A 10 -9.81 -2.58 3.41
N ASP A 11 -10.83 -2.56 2.56
CA ASP A 11 -10.79 -3.15 1.22
C ASP A 11 -9.74 -2.44 0.34
N ALA A 12 -9.68 -1.12 0.37
CA ALA A 12 -8.67 -0.34 -0.35
C ALA A 12 -7.24 -0.64 0.13
N ALA A 13 -7.03 -0.79 1.44
CA ALA A 13 -5.74 -1.17 2.02
C ALA A 13 -5.31 -2.58 1.57
N THR A 14 -6.25 -3.52 1.56
CA THR A 14 -6.02 -4.89 1.09
C THR A 14 -5.69 -4.92 -0.40
N GLY A 15 -6.43 -4.14 -1.21
CA GLY A 15 -6.19 -3.98 -2.64
C GLY A 15 -4.78 -3.47 -2.93
N LEU A 16 -4.35 -2.42 -2.24
CA LEU A 16 -3.00 -1.88 -2.37
C LEU A 16 -1.92 -2.90 -1.99
N ARG A 17 -2.11 -3.64 -0.89
CA ARG A 17 -1.18 -4.70 -0.49
C ARG A 17 -1.05 -5.78 -1.55
N ARG A 18 -2.16 -6.21 -2.15
CA ARG A 18 -2.17 -7.21 -3.20
C ARG A 18 -1.44 -6.72 -4.46
N ALA A 19 -1.68 -5.48 -4.88
CA ALA A 19 -0.99 -4.88 -6.01
C ALA A 19 0.53 -4.80 -5.78
N MET A 20 0.97 -4.41 -4.57
CA MET A 20 2.39 -4.41 -4.19
C MET A 20 3.02 -5.81 -4.25
N GLN A 21 2.30 -6.84 -3.80
CA GLN A 21 2.78 -8.22 -3.84
C GLN A 21 2.87 -8.76 -5.28
N ALA A 22 1.95 -8.34 -6.17
CA ALA A 22 1.97 -8.70 -7.58
C ALA A 22 3.05 -7.96 -8.39
N ALA A 23 3.65 -6.90 -7.82
CA ALA A 23 4.63 -6.03 -8.48
C ALA A 23 4.10 -5.38 -9.78
N ASP A 24 2.80 -5.11 -9.85
CA ASP A 24 2.16 -4.40 -10.97
C ASP A 24 2.11 -2.90 -10.68
N LEU A 25 2.91 -2.11 -11.40
CA LEU A 25 3.02 -0.67 -11.18
C LEU A 25 1.69 0.07 -11.45
N ALA A 26 0.96 -0.30 -12.49
CA ALA A 26 -0.29 0.38 -12.86
C ALA A 26 -1.39 0.08 -11.83
N GLU A 27 -1.46 -1.15 -11.33
CA GLU A 27 -2.36 -1.51 -10.23
C GLU A 27 -1.97 -0.82 -8.93
N ILE A 28 -0.67 -0.69 -8.63
CA ILE A 28 -0.19 0.02 -7.42
C ILE A 28 -0.61 1.50 -7.45
N GLU A 29 -0.45 2.20 -8.57
CA GLU A 29 -0.85 3.61 -8.71
C GLU A 29 -2.37 3.78 -8.53
N THR A 30 -3.15 2.90 -9.16
CA THR A 30 -4.61 2.88 -9.04
C THR A 30 -5.05 2.61 -7.60
N ALA A 31 -4.50 1.57 -6.97
CA ALA A 31 -4.84 1.20 -5.61
C ALA A 31 -4.38 2.26 -4.58
N THR A 32 -3.26 2.94 -4.84
CA THR A 32 -2.79 4.06 -4.00
C THR A 32 -3.79 5.21 -4.02
N THR A 33 -4.31 5.56 -5.20
CA THR A 33 -5.32 6.61 -5.36
C THR A 33 -6.60 6.26 -4.60
N GLN A 34 -7.06 5.02 -4.74
CA GLN A 34 -8.25 4.51 -4.03
C GLN A 34 -8.05 4.51 -2.51
N PHE A 35 -6.89 4.07 -2.04
CA PHE A 35 -6.54 4.09 -0.62
C PHE A 35 -6.56 5.51 -0.04
N GLN A 36 -5.97 6.49 -0.74
CA GLN A 36 -5.97 7.89 -0.30
C GLN A 36 -7.39 8.48 -0.24
N ALA A 37 -8.23 8.18 -1.23
CA ALA A 37 -9.62 8.62 -1.25
C ALA A 37 -10.42 8.03 -0.08
N ALA A 38 -10.28 6.73 0.18
CA ALA A 38 -10.95 6.06 1.29
C ALA A 38 -10.47 6.58 2.66
N LEU A 39 -9.16 6.83 2.81
CA LEU A 39 -8.59 7.42 4.01
C LEU A 39 -9.19 8.81 4.29
N ALA A 40 -9.25 9.67 3.28
CA ALA A 40 -9.84 11.00 3.41
C ALA A 40 -11.33 10.93 3.81
N ALA A 41 -12.07 9.96 3.26
CA ALA A 41 -13.47 9.74 3.61
C ALA A 41 -13.67 9.34 5.08
N VAL A 42 -12.86 8.40 5.59
CA VAL A 42 -12.89 7.98 7.00
C VAL A 42 -12.48 9.12 7.94
N GLN A 43 -11.47 9.91 7.56
CA GLN A 43 -11.03 11.07 8.34
C GLN A 43 -12.10 12.17 8.39
N GLY A 44 -12.77 12.44 7.26
CA GLY A 44 -13.80 13.47 7.12
C GLY A 44 -15.06 13.20 7.95
N VAL A 45 -15.46 11.93 8.10
CA VAL A 45 -16.65 11.57 8.91
C VAL A 45 -16.36 11.63 10.41
N GLY A 46 -15.17 11.21 10.85
CA GLY A 46 -14.74 11.37 12.24
C GLY A 46 -15.53 10.60 13.32
N ALA A 47 -16.59 9.87 12.95
CA ALA A 47 -17.49 9.17 13.88
C ALA A 47 -16.79 8.04 14.68
N TRP A 48 -15.65 7.54 14.20
CA TRP A 48 -14.76 6.63 14.93
C TRP A 48 -14.19 7.20 16.24
N ARG A 49 -14.30 8.52 16.46
CA ARG A 49 -13.88 9.17 17.72
C ARG A 49 -14.88 8.97 18.85
N SER A 50 -16.16 8.84 18.52
CA SER A 50 -17.26 8.79 19.49
C SER A 50 -17.92 7.42 19.60
N ASP A 51 -17.93 6.64 18.51
CA ASP A 51 -18.54 5.31 18.48
C ASP A 51 -17.51 4.21 18.89
N PRO A 52 -17.76 3.45 19.96
CA PRO A 52 -16.88 2.38 20.42
C PRO A 52 -16.65 1.27 19.38
N GLU A 53 -17.66 0.92 18.58
CA GLU A 53 -17.57 -0.14 17.58
C GLU A 53 -16.66 0.29 16.42
N ALA A 54 -16.92 1.47 15.87
CA ALA A 54 -16.07 2.08 14.85
C ALA A 54 -14.63 2.26 15.34
N LYS A 55 -14.43 2.63 16.61
CA LYS A 55 -13.10 2.75 17.22
C LYS A 55 -12.36 1.40 17.29
N ALA A 56 -13.04 0.34 17.69
CA ALA A 56 -12.45 -1.01 17.70
C ALA A 56 -12.05 -1.45 16.30
N ARG A 57 -12.90 -1.18 15.29
CA ARG A 57 -12.64 -1.51 13.89
C ARG A 57 -11.43 -0.77 13.32
N VAL A 58 -11.33 0.54 13.56
CA VAL A 58 -10.16 1.35 13.16
C VAL A 58 -8.89 0.84 13.84
N LYS A 59 -8.97 0.46 15.13
CA LYS A 59 -7.80 -0.08 15.84
C LYS A 59 -7.28 -1.37 15.20
N ALA A 60 -8.17 -2.30 14.85
CA ALA A 60 -7.78 -3.53 14.15
C ALA A 60 -7.10 -3.24 12.80
N LEU A 61 -7.59 -2.22 12.07
CA LEU A 61 -6.98 -1.82 10.81
C LEU A 61 -5.58 -1.22 10.97
N ILE A 62 -5.29 -0.50 12.06
CA ILE A 62 -3.95 0.05 12.31
C ILE A 62 -2.90 -1.07 12.36
N GLU A 63 -3.19 -2.16 13.07
CA GLU A 63 -2.26 -3.30 13.16
C GLU A 63 -2.00 -3.92 11.77
N GLU A 64 -3.02 -4.01 10.94
CA GLU A 64 -2.91 -4.51 9.56
C GLU A 64 -2.12 -3.56 8.65
N LEU A 65 -2.32 -2.25 8.81
CA LEU A 65 -1.59 -1.21 8.09
C LEU A 65 -0.11 -1.19 8.46
N ASP A 66 0.23 -1.38 9.73
CA ASP A 66 1.62 -1.47 10.20
C ASP A 66 2.34 -2.69 9.61
N ALA A 67 1.66 -3.84 9.56
CA ALA A 67 2.18 -5.02 8.87
C ALA A 67 2.40 -4.75 7.37
N SER A 68 1.47 -4.04 6.73
CA SER A 68 1.57 -3.67 5.31
C SER A 68 2.72 -2.72 5.02
N ARG A 69 2.91 -1.72 5.89
CA ARG A 69 4.04 -0.78 5.83
C ARG A 69 5.36 -1.54 5.93
N THR A 70 5.46 -2.47 6.88
CA THR A 70 6.66 -3.30 7.06
C THR A 70 6.95 -4.12 5.79
N LEU A 71 5.92 -4.73 5.19
CA LEU A 71 6.06 -5.45 3.93
C LEU A 71 6.55 -4.54 2.80
N ALA A 72 6.00 -3.33 2.67
CA ALA A 72 6.42 -2.37 1.64
C ALA A 72 7.91 -1.98 1.79
N CYS A 73 8.38 -1.74 3.02
CA CYS A 73 9.80 -1.49 3.29
C CYS A 73 10.67 -2.69 2.87
N LEU A 74 10.28 -3.90 3.26
CA LEU A 74 11.00 -5.13 2.89
C LEU A 74 11.07 -5.35 1.37
N LEU A 75 9.97 -5.10 0.65
CA LEU A 75 9.94 -5.19 -0.81
C LEU A 75 10.85 -4.14 -1.46
N GLY A 76 10.87 -2.92 -0.93
CA GLY A 76 11.79 -1.86 -1.36
C GLY A 76 13.25 -2.24 -1.16
N ASP A 77 13.60 -2.77 0.02
CA ASP A 77 14.95 -3.23 0.33
C ASP A 77 15.37 -4.38 -0.59
N LEU A 78 14.48 -5.36 -0.82
CA LEU A 78 14.74 -6.48 -1.72
C LEU A 78 14.98 -6.01 -3.16
N ALA A 79 14.19 -5.05 -3.65
CA ALA A 79 14.40 -4.45 -4.97
C ALA A 79 15.77 -3.76 -5.04
N GLY A 80 16.12 -2.95 -4.04
CA GLY A 80 17.42 -2.29 -3.94
C GLY A 80 18.59 -3.28 -3.95
N GLN A 81 18.52 -4.36 -3.18
CA GLN A 81 19.52 -5.43 -3.16
C GLN A 81 19.68 -6.10 -4.54
N LYS A 82 18.57 -6.39 -5.23
CA LYS A 82 18.61 -6.95 -6.59
C LYS A 82 19.28 -5.99 -7.57
N HIS A 83 19.01 -4.69 -7.49
CA HIS A 83 19.68 -3.70 -8.32
C HIS A 83 21.18 -3.62 -8.06
N MET A 84 21.60 -3.62 -6.80
CA MET A 84 23.03 -3.63 -6.44
C MET A 84 23.72 -4.91 -6.94
N ALA A 85 23.08 -6.06 -6.83
CA ALA A 85 23.61 -7.33 -7.31
C ALA A 85 23.79 -7.32 -8.85
N LEU A 86 22.80 -6.79 -9.58
CA LEU A 86 22.88 -6.64 -11.04
C LEU A 86 24.01 -5.68 -11.45
N ALA A 87 24.11 -4.51 -10.81
CA ALA A 87 25.16 -3.54 -11.09
C ALA A 87 26.57 -4.07 -10.78
N LYS A 88 26.72 -4.90 -9.74
CA LYS A 88 27.99 -5.55 -9.41
C LYS A 88 28.41 -6.59 -10.45
N ALA A 89 27.45 -7.33 -11.02
CA ALA A 89 27.72 -8.35 -12.04
C ALA A 89 27.98 -7.75 -13.42
N ASN A 90 27.30 -6.66 -13.76
CA ASN A 90 27.47 -5.94 -15.02
C ASN A 90 27.15 -4.44 -14.80
N PRO A 91 28.19 -3.57 -14.73
CA PRO A 91 28.00 -2.13 -14.53
C PRO A 91 27.13 -1.46 -15.60
N ASP A 92 27.13 -2.01 -16.82
CA ASP A 92 26.40 -1.51 -17.98
C ASP A 92 25.05 -2.25 -18.20
N ALA A 93 24.63 -3.11 -17.27
CA ALA A 93 23.34 -3.79 -17.40
C ALA A 93 22.19 -2.77 -17.41
N PRO A 94 21.30 -2.79 -18.42
CA PRO A 94 20.14 -1.93 -18.43
C PRO A 94 19.29 -2.23 -17.19
N GLN A 95 19.14 -1.22 -16.32
CA GLN A 95 18.32 -1.39 -15.13
C GLN A 95 16.86 -1.53 -15.57
N PRO A 96 16.16 -2.60 -15.15
CA PRO A 96 14.78 -2.84 -15.58
C PRO A 96 13.82 -1.68 -15.22
N LEU A 97 14.20 -0.87 -14.23
CA LEU A 97 13.44 0.31 -13.79
C LEU A 97 13.36 1.43 -14.85
N TYR A 98 14.31 1.49 -15.79
CA TYR A 98 14.35 2.51 -16.85
C TYR A 98 14.01 1.96 -18.24
N GLY A 99 13.39 0.78 -18.31
CA GLY A 99 12.87 0.25 -19.56
C GLY A 99 11.85 1.24 -20.14
N ARG A 100 12.20 1.91 -21.25
CA ARG A 100 11.22 2.72 -22.00
C ARG A 100 10.03 1.83 -22.36
N PRO A 101 8.78 2.26 -22.10
CA PRO A 101 7.63 1.54 -22.61
C PRO A 101 7.75 1.49 -24.14
N ARG A 102 7.57 0.28 -24.70
CA ARG A 102 7.46 0.07 -26.15
C ARG A 102 6.11 0.52 -26.65
#